data_AF-A0A969PBR0-F1
#
_entry.id   AF-A0A969PBR0-F1
#
_cell.length_a   1.000
_cell.length_b   1.000
_cell.length_c   1.000
_cell.angle_alpha   90.00
_cell.angle_beta   90.00
_cell.angle_gamma   90.00
#
_symmetry.space_group_name_H-M   'P 1'
#
loop_
_entity.id
_entity.type
_entity.pdbx_description
1 polymer ?
#
loop_
_entity_poly.entity_id
_entity_poly.type
_entity_poly.pdbx_seq_one_letter_code
_entity_poly.pdbx_strand_id
1 'polypeptide(L)'
;MLSQLRKLSYETDGRYATDEELAFVDDYARSFYLRVQTYQRLQAVEAVIVRQVQAKLRSLNPTLFRNSDADLAAKWKRDTIRVLRYSAIVMLLNDPNTLRERLLFWFRTVMRAFGAERSCNLTYAVMQEVVKQHLTPTQAQIFCPILELNRQILGSL
;
A
#
# COMPACT_ATOMS: atom_id res chain seq x y z
N MET A 1 7.39 -12.13 1.24
CA MET A 1 7.78 -13.46 1.76
C MET A 1 7.25 -14.59 0.89
N LEU A 2 5.99 -14.63 0.44
CA LEU A 2 5.49 -15.75 -0.37
C LEU A 2 6.24 -15.89 -1.71
N SER A 3 6.51 -14.77 -2.38
CA SER A 3 7.31 -14.76 -3.61
C SER A 3 8.76 -15.20 -3.35
N GLN A 4 9.34 -14.79 -2.22
CA GLN A 4 10.70 -15.15 -1.81
C GLN A 4 10.83 -16.64 -1.45
N LEU A 5 9.87 -17.21 -0.72
CA LEU A 5 9.83 -18.65 -0.43
C LEU A 5 9.71 -19.48 -1.71
N ARG A 6 8.86 -19.04 -2.64
CA ARG A 6 8.75 -19.69 -3.95
C ARG A 6 10.06 -19.59 -4.73
N LYS A 7 10.71 -18.42 -4.73
CA LYS A 7 12.01 -18.23 -5.36
C LYS A 7 13.07 -19.15 -4.76
N LEU A 8 13.17 -19.21 -3.42
CA LEU A 8 14.06 -20.12 -2.71
C LEU A 8 13.85 -21.56 -3.15
N SER A 9 12.60 -22.04 -3.23
CA SER A 9 12.31 -23.42 -3.65
C SER A 9 12.83 -23.78 -5.04
N TYR A 10 12.94 -22.81 -5.95
CA TYR A 10 13.52 -23.03 -7.27
C TYR A 10 15.06 -22.96 -7.25
N GLU A 11 15.63 -22.03 -6.48
CA GLU A 11 17.08 -21.81 -6.44
C GLU A 11 17.82 -22.93 -5.70
N THR A 12 17.15 -23.60 -4.75
CA THR A 12 17.72 -24.69 -3.95
C THR A 12 17.34 -26.07 -4.46
N ASP A 13 16.84 -26.21 -5.70
CA ASP A 13 16.46 -27.51 -6.21
C ASP A 13 17.65 -28.51 -6.16
N GLY A 14 17.40 -29.69 -5.60
CA GLY A 14 18.42 -30.73 -5.38
C GLY A 14 19.47 -30.44 -4.29
N ARG A 15 19.31 -29.38 -3.48
CA ARG A 15 20.25 -29.05 -2.39
C ARG A 15 19.57 -28.36 -1.20
N TYR A 16 20.28 -28.23 -0.09
CA TYR A 16 19.84 -27.38 1.01
C TYR A 16 20.14 -25.90 0.72
N ALA A 17 19.33 -25.02 1.32
CA ALA A 17 19.58 -23.58 1.31
C ALA A 17 20.81 -23.24 2.17
N THR A 18 21.58 -22.23 1.76
CA THR A 18 22.65 -21.66 2.60
C THR A 18 22.09 -20.67 3.62
N ASP A 19 22.92 -20.27 4.59
CA ASP A 19 22.55 -19.27 5.59
C ASP A 19 22.20 -17.92 4.93
N GLU A 20 22.94 -17.52 3.89
CA GLU A 20 22.66 -16.30 3.12
C GLU A 20 21.31 -16.38 2.39
N GLU A 21 20.97 -17.54 1.83
CA GLU A 21 19.68 -17.76 1.16
C GLU A 21 18.50 -17.76 2.14
N LEU A 22 18.74 -18.11 3.40
CA LEU A 22 17.75 -18.11 4.48
C LEU A 22 17.65 -16.78 5.24
N ALA A 23 18.57 -15.83 5.02
CA ALA A 23 18.61 -14.56 5.76
C ALA A 23 17.26 -13.80 5.73
N PHE A 24 16.53 -13.84 4.61
CA PHE A 24 15.22 -13.17 4.51
C PHE A 24 14.15 -13.78 5.43
N VAL A 25 14.28 -15.06 5.79
CA VAL A 25 13.37 -15.75 6.71
C VAL A 25 13.59 -15.25 8.13
N ASP A 26 14.86 -15.09 8.54
CA ASP A 26 15.21 -14.53 9.85
C ASP A 26 14.73 -13.07 9.97
N ASP A 27 15.01 -12.25 8.95
CA ASP A 27 14.54 -10.87 8.86
C ASP A 27 13.01 -10.81 8.97
N TYR A 28 12.30 -11.72 8.29
CA TYR A 28 10.86 -11.83 8.41
C TYR A 28 10.45 -12.19 9.84
N ALA A 29 11.00 -13.25 10.43
CA ALA A 29 10.62 -13.71 11.76
C ALA A 29 10.78 -12.59 12.81
N ARG A 30 11.92 -11.88 12.80
CA ARG A 30 12.21 -10.78 13.73
C ARG A 30 11.19 -9.63 13.67
N SER A 31 10.67 -9.36 12.49
CA SER A 31 9.78 -8.21 12.23
C SER A 31 8.30 -8.60 12.14
N PHE A 32 7.97 -9.88 12.25
CA PHE A 32 6.61 -10.40 12.06
C PHE A 32 5.61 -9.80 13.05
N TYR A 33 5.96 -9.75 14.34
CA TYR A 33 5.06 -9.24 15.36
C TYR A 33 4.71 -7.76 15.14
N LEU A 34 5.71 -6.92 14.80
CA LEU A 34 5.49 -5.51 14.44
C LEU A 34 4.53 -5.37 13.26
N ARG A 35 4.68 -6.23 12.24
CA ARG A 35 3.78 -6.23 11.07
C ARG A 35 2.35 -6.64 11.42
N VAL A 36 2.17 -7.66 12.26
CA VAL A 36 0.84 -8.08 12.75
C VAL A 36 0.16 -6.95 13.50
N GLN A 37 0.88 -6.32 14.45
CA GLN A 37 0.35 -5.17 15.19
C GLN A 37 -0.01 -3.99 14.26
N THR A 38 0.84 -3.70 13.28
CA THR A 38 0.58 -2.64 12.29
C THR A 38 -0.65 -2.96 11.46
N TYR A 39 -0.80 -4.20 11.00
CA TYR A 39 -1.96 -4.66 10.22
C TYR A 39 -3.25 -4.52 11.03
N GLN A 40 -3.26 -5.00 12.28
CA GLN A 40 -4.42 -4.89 13.18
C GLN A 40 -4.77 -3.43 13.49
N ARG A 41 -3.75 -2.58 13.68
CA ARG A 41 -3.96 -1.14 13.89
C ARG A 41 -4.59 -0.51 12.66
N LEU A 42 -4.05 -0.76 11.46
CA LEU A 42 -4.60 -0.27 10.20
C LEU A 42 -6.05 -0.71 10.00
N GLN A 43 -6.37 -1.97 10.31
CA GLN A 43 -7.73 -2.50 10.27
C GLN A 43 -8.66 -1.72 11.21
N ALA A 44 -8.23 -1.46 12.45
CA ALA A 44 -9.02 -0.76 13.46
C ALA A 44 -9.27 0.72 13.09
N VAL A 45 -8.30 1.38 12.44
CA VAL A 45 -8.41 2.82 12.08
C VAL A 45 -8.73 3.09 10.60
N GLU A 46 -9.01 2.07 9.79
CA GLU A 46 -9.25 2.19 8.34
C GLU A 46 -10.28 3.28 8.01
N ALA A 47 -11.45 3.21 8.64
CA ALA A 47 -12.54 4.15 8.40
C ALA A 47 -12.19 5.59 8.81
N VAL A 48 -11.34 5.75 9.83
CA VAL A 48 -10.87 7.06 10.31
C VAL A 48 -9.84 7.63 9.34
N ILE A 49 -8.84 6.84 8.94
CA ILE A 49 -7.82 7.22 7.96
C ILE A 49 -8.48 7.69 6.67
N VAL A 50 -9.35 6.87 6.07
CA VAL A 50 -9.97 7.17 4.77
C VAL A 50 -10.81 8.46 4.86
N ARG A 51 -11.52 8.67 5.96
CA ARG A 51 -12.31 9.89 6.19
C ARG A 51 -11.43 11.12 6.31
N GLN A 52 -10.35 11.05 7.08
CA GLN A 52 -9.41 12.16 7.27
C GLN A 52 -8.65 12.50 5.98
N VAL A 53 -8.21 11.48 5.24
CA VAL A 53 -7.61 11.67 3.91
C VAL A 53 -8.60 12.36 2.98
N GLN A 54 -9.86 11.91 2.93
CA GLN A 54 -10.87 12.53 2.09
C GLN A 54 -11.12 13.99 2.47
N ALA A 55 -11.27 14.28 3.76
CA ALA A 55 -11.50 15.64 4.25
C ALA A 55 -10.32 16.57 3.88
N LYS A 56 -9.09 16.10 4.07
CA LYS A 56 -7.87 16.86 3.73
C LYS A 56 -7.70 17.04 2.23
N LEU A 57 -8.06 16.05 1.41
CA LEU A 57 -8.08 16.20 -0.04
C LEU A 57 -9.10 17.23 -0.49
N ARG A 58 -10.31 17.25 0.10
CA ARG A 58 -11.34 18.27 -0.20
C ARG A 58 -10.89 19.67 0.17
N SER A 59 -10.17 19.84 1.28
CA SER A 59 -9.65 21.16 1.67
C SER A 59 -8.50 21.63 0.76
N LEU A 60 -7.64 20.72 0.31
CA LEU A 60 -6.52 21.05 -0.59
C LEU A 60 -6.96 21.28 -2.03
N ASN A 61 -7.94 20.51 -2.50
CA ASN A 61 -8.46 20.60 -3.86
C ASN A 61 -9.96 20.25 -3.88
N PRO A 62 -10.85 21.25 -3.80
CA PRO A 62 -12.29 21.04 -3.77
C PRO A 62 -12.87 20.36 -5.03
N THR A 63 -12.17 20.43 -6.16
CA THR A 63 -12.60 19.84 -7.44
C THR A 63 -12.00 18.46 -7.68
N LEU A 64 -11.17 17.93 -6.78
CA LEU A 64 -10.45 16.65 -6.97
C LEU A 64 -11.37 15.45 -7.25
N PHE A 65 -12.56 15.46 -6.66
CA PHE A 65 -13.55 14.40 -6.81
C PHE A 65 -14.61 14.72 -7.86
N ARG A 66 -14.43 15.77 -8.66
CA ARG A 66 -15.35 16.13 -9.74
C ARG A 66 -14.75 15.74 -11.08
N ASN A 67 -15.52 15.02 -11.88
CA ASN A 67 -15.23 14.84 -13.30
C ASN A 67 -16.47 15.26 -14.08
N SER A 68 -16.37 16.39 -14.77
CA SER A 68 -17.53 17.11 -15.32
C SER A 68 -18.61 17.29 -14.23
N ASP A 69 -19.79 16.69 -14.39
CA ASP A 69 -20.92 16.78 -13.46
C ASP A 69 -21.02 15.61 -12.45
N ALA A 70 -20.12 14.62 -12.53
CA ALA A 70 -20.19 13.44 -11.68
C ALA A 70 -19.34 13.60 -10.40
N ASP A 71 -19.95 13.29 -9.23
CA ASP A 71 -19.22 13.12 -7.97
C ASP A 71 -18.56 11.73 -7.91
N LEU A 72 -17.23 11.72 -7.95
CA LEU A 72 -16.40 10.53 -7.89
C LEU A 72 -16.02 10.13 -6.45
N ALA A 73 -16.46 10.85 -5.42
CA ALA A 73 -16.07 10.62 -4.03
C ALA A 73 -16.37 9.19 -3.55
N ALA A 74 -17.53 8.64 -3.93
CA ALA A 74 -17.90 7.28 -3.58
C ALA A 74 -17.02 6.23 -4.28
N LYS A 75 -16.68 6.45 -5.56
CA LYS A 75 -15.77 5.59 -6.32
C LYS A 75 -14.36 5.63 -5.73
N TRP A 76 -13.83 6.84 -5.54
CA TRP A 76 -12.54 7.06 -4.89
C TRP A 76 -12.44 6.37 -3.54
N LYS A 77 -13.49 6.44 -2.69
CA LYS A 77 -13.48 5.81 -1.36
C LYS A 77 -13.34 4.29 -1.47
N ARG A 78 -14.09 3.65 -2.37
CA ARG A 78 -14.02 2.18 -2.58
C ARG A 78 -12.64 1.76 -3.08
N ASP A 79 -12.13 2.48 -4.08
CA ASP A 79 -10.83 2.20 -4.68
C ASP A 79 -9.69 2.41 -3.67
N THR A 80 -9.76 3.48 -2.88
CA THR A 80 -8.79 3.79 -1.83
C THR A 80 -8.79 2.74 -0.72
N ILE A 81 -9.96 2.30 -0.26
CA ILE A 81 -10.06 1.20 0.73
C ILE A 81 -9.46 -0.08 0.16
N ARG A 82 -9.73 -0.40 -1.11
CA ARG A 82 -9.15 -1.58 -1.76
C ARG A 82 -7.63 -1.50 -1.74
N VAL A 83 -7.04 -0.42 -2.25
CA VAL A 83 -5.58 -0.28 -2.28
C VAL A 83 -4.99 -0.31 -0.88
N LEU A 84 -5.60 0.38 0.09
CA LEU A 84 -5.16 0.39 1.49
C LEU A 84 -5.10 -1.01 2.10
N ARG A 85 -6.13 -1.84 1.88
CA ARG A 85 -6.15 -3.23 2.36
C ARG A 85 -5.08 -4.09 1.70
N TYR A 86 -4.91 -3.98 0.39
CA TYR A 86 -3.84 -4.69 -0.32
C TYR A 86 -2.45 -4.25 0.16
N SER A 87 -2.24 -2.95 0.40
CA SER A 87 -1.01 -2.42 0.99
C SER A 87 -0.75 -3.00 2.38
N ALA A 88 -1.77 -3.10 3.24
CA ALA A 88 -1.63 -3.70 4.56
C ALA A 88 -1.28 -5.20 4.48
N ILE A 89 -1.89 -5.93 3.56
CA ILE A 89 -1.61 -7.37 3.33
C ILE A 89 -0.16 -7.57 2.86
N VAL A 90 0.31 -6.81 1.87
CA VAL A 90 1.69 -6.99 1.39
C VAL A 90 2.74 -6.52 2.39
N MET A 91 2.40 -5.52 3.21
CA MET A 91 3.22 -5.13 4.35
C MET A 91 3.34 -6.33 5.28
N LEU A 92 2.22 -6.93 5.70
CA LEU A 92 2.17 -8.10 6.59
C LEU A 92 3.00 -9.28 6.06
N LEU A 93 2.89 -9.55 4.76
CA LEU A 93 3.61 -10.63 4.09
C LEU A 93 5.07 -10.28 3.77
N ASN A 94 5.53 -9.05 4.05
CA ASN A 94 6.82 -8.52 3.62
C ASN A 94 7.09 -8.80 2.13
N ASP A 95 6.10 -8.49 1.28
CA ASP A 95 6.09 -8.86 -0.14
C ASP A 95 5.61 -7.72 -1.05
N PRO A 96 6.30 -6.57 -1.06
CA PRO A 96 5.89 -5.42 -1.87
C PRO A 96 5.90 -5.71 -3.38
N ASN A 97 6.69 -6.68 -3.86
CA ASN A 97 6.67 -7.12 -5.26
C ASN A 97 5.29 -7.62 -5.68
N THR A 98 4.66 -8.41 -4.82
CA THR A 98 3.31 -8.95 -5.05
C THR A 98 2.28 -7.83 -5.24
N LEU A 99 2.43 -6.69 -4.55
CA LEU A 99 1.52 -5.54 -4.71
C LEU A 99 1.62 -4.95 -6.13
N ARG A 100 2.83 -4.82 -6.66
CA ARG A 100 3.05 -4.28 -8.01
C ARG A 100 2.40 -5.16 -9.05
N GLU A 101 2.73 -6.45 -9.01
CA GLU A 101 2.35 -7.43 -10.00
C GLU A 101 0.85 -7.73 -9.99
N ARG A 102 0.26 -7.89 -8.80
CA ARG A 102 -1.14 -8.33 -8.67
C ARG A 102 -2.15 -7.19 -8.67
N LEU A 103 -1.74 -5.97 -8.32
CA LEU A 103 -2.66 -4.84 -8.23
C LEU A 103 -2.17 -3.62 -9.00
N LEU A 104 -1.01 -3.06 -8.66
CA LEU A 104 -0.70 -1.69 -9.07
C LEU A 104 -0.48 -1.54 -10.57
N PHE A 105 0.11 -2.50 -11.26
CA PHE A 105 0.29 -2.40 -12.72
C PHE A 105 -1.02 -2.45 -13.47
N TRP A 106 -1.91 -3.38 -13.13
CA TRP A 106 -3.26 -3.41 -13.70
C TRP A 106 -4.05 -2.15 -13.34
N PHE A 107 -3.97 -1.73 -12.08
CA PHE A 107 -4.74 -0.59 -11.58
C PHE A 107 -4.25 0.74 -12.15
N ARG A 108 -2.95 0.86 -12.48
CA ARG A 108 -2.39 2.01 -13.21
C ARG A 108 -3.08 2.20 -14.55
N THR A 109 -3.33 1.13 -15.30
CA THR A 109 -4.05 1.19 -16.58
C THR A 109 -5.46 1.74 -16.39
N VAL A 110 -6.15 1.33 -15.32
CA VAL A 110 -7.46 1.88 -14.95
C VAL A 110 -7.37 3.35 -14.58
N MET A 111 -6.43 3.74 -13.71
CA MET A 111 -6.27 5.13 -13.28
C MET A 111 -5.96 6.06 -14.46
N ARG A 112 -5.09 5.64 -15.38
CA ARG A 112 -4.78 6.37 -16.62
C ARG A 112 -5.99 6.55 -17.53
N ALA A 113 -6.79 5.50 -17.72
CA ALA A 113 -8.00 5.58 -18.53
C ALA A 113 -9.03 6.61 -17.99
N PHE A 114 -8.98 6.94 -16.70
CA PHE A 114 -9.83 7.93 -16.06
C PHE A 114 -9.12 9.26 -15.73
N GLY A 115 -7.85 9.46 -16.14
CA GLY A 115 -7.07 10.67 -15.84
C GLY A 115 -6.86 10.91 -14.33
N ALA A 116 -6.79 9.83 -13.54
CA ALA A 116 -6.79 9.87 -12.08
C ALA A 116 -5.38 9.98 -11.45
N GLU A 117 -4.32 10.12 -12.24
CA GLU A 117 -2.92 10.08 -11.77
C GLU A 117 -2.64 11.20 -10.77
N ARG A 118 -3.07 12.43 -11.08
CA ARG A 118 -2.94 13.57 -10.15
C ARG A 118 -3.67 13.32 -8.84
N SER A 119 -4.86 12.72 -8.91
CA SER A 119 -5.65 12.36 -7.74
C SER A 119 -4.98 11.28 -6.91
N CYS A 120 -4.39 10.27 -7.55
CA CYS A 120 -3.61 9.22 -6.88
C CYS A 120 -2.38 9.79 -6.20
N ASN A 121 -1.60 10.64 -6.88
CA ASN A 121 -0.41 11.28 -6.32
C ASN A 121 -0.73 12.05 -5.03
N LEU A 122 -1.77 12.90 -5.07
CA LEU A 122 -2.22 13.64 -3.89
C LEU A 122 -2.77 12.71 -2.79
N THR A 123 -3.57 11.71 -3.18
CA THR A 123 -4.17 10.76 -2.24
C THR A 123 -3.12 10.06 -1.39
N TYR A 124 -2.08 9.49 -2.01
CA TYR A 124 -1.07 8.74 -1.28
C TYR A 124 -0.08 9.64 -0.54
N ALA A 125 0.18 10.86 -1.01
CA ALA A 125 0.94 11.85 -0.24
C ALA A 125 0.21 12.23 1.06
N VAL A 126 -1.07 12.60 0.96
CA VAL A 126 -1.91 12.93 2.12
C VAL A 126 -2.09 11.71 3.03
N MET A 127 -2.25 10.52 2.46
CA MET A 127 -2.40 9.30 3.25
C MET A 127 -1.16 9.01 4.09
N GLN A 128 0.06 9.22 3.58
CA GLN A 128 1.29 9.07 4.37
C GLN A 128 1.32 10.00 5.59
N GLU A 129 0.82 11.22 5.46
CA GLU A 129 0.72 12.16 6.59
C GLU A 129 -0.33 11.71 7.59
N VAL A 130 -1.50 11.28 7.12
CA VAL A 130 -2.60 10.82 7.99
C VAL A 130 -2.22 9.54 8.74
N VAL A 131 -1.61 8.55 8.09
CA VAL A 131 -1.26 7.29 8.78
C VAL A 131 -0.23 7.51 9.89
N LYS A 132 0.69 8.49 9.74
CA LYS A 132 1.66 8.85 10.78
C LYS A 132 1.01 9.42 12.05
N GLN A 133 -0.24 9.87 11.98
CA GLN A 133 -1.00 10.31 13.16
C GLN A 133 -1.64 9.15 13.93
N HIS A 134 -1.80 7.98 13.29
CA HIS A 134 -2.49 6.82 13.88
C HIS A 134 -1.56 5.65 14.18
N LEU A 135 -0.37 5.64 13.59
CA LEU A 135 0.66 4.64 13.73
C LEU A 135 1.80 5.17 14.60
N THR A 136 2.47 4.28 15.33
CA THR A 136 3.75 4.64 15.96
C THR A 136 4.81 4.92 14.88
N PRO A 137 5.93 5.59 15.22
CA PRO A 137 7.02 5.81 14.26
C PRO A 137 7.53 4.52 13.61
N THR A 138 7.65 3.44 14.38
CA THR A 138 8.11 2.12 13.87
C THR A 138 7.09 1.47 12.94
N GLN A 139 5.80 1.58 13.24
CA GLN A 139 4.73 1.09 12.36
C GLN A 139 4.66 1.91 11.06
N ALA A 140 4.80 3.24 11.16
CA ALA A 140 4.83 4.12 9.99
C ALA A 140 6.06 3.85 9.10
N GLN A 141 7.22 3.55 9.70
CA GLN A 141 8.46 3.25 8.97
C GLN A 141 8.30 2.05 8.02
N ILE A 142 7.54 1.03 8.40
CA ILE A 142 7.30 -0.16 7.57
C ILE A 142 6.11 0.00 6.61
N PHE A 143 5.18 0.91 6.89
CA PHE A 143 3.98 1.08 6.08
C PHE A 143 4.07 2.20 5.04
N CYS A 144 4.67 3.34 5.38
CA CYS A 144 4.82 4.46 4.46
C CYS A 144 5.55 4.11 3.15
N PRO A 145 6.60 3.27 3.13
CA PRO A 145 7.21 2.84 1.88
C PRO A 145 6.25 2.13 0.91
N ILE A 146 5.26 1.40 1.45
CA ILE A 146 4.22 0.75 0.63
C ILE A 146 3.26 1.79 0.03
N LEU A 147 2.91 2.82 0.80
CA LEU A 147 2.11 3.94 0.28
C LEU A 147 2.86 4.76 -0.76
N GLU A 148 4.17 4.93 -0.58
CA GLU A 148 5.02 5.60 -1.57
C GLU A 148 5.10 4.78 -2.86
N LEU A 149 5.17 3.45 -2.77
CA LEU A 149 5.08 2.57 -3.94
C LEU A 149 3.75 2.77 -4.71
N ASN A 150 2.63 2.87 -3.99
CA ASN A 150 1.33 3.19 -4.61
C ASN A 150 1.38 4.54 -5.33
N ARG A 151 1.94 5.56 -4.67
CA ARG A 151 2.09 6.91 -5.21
C ARG A 151 2.90 6.93 -6.49
N GLN A 152 4.05 6.26 -6.50
CA GLN A 152 4.95 6.22 -7.65
C GLN A 152 4.32 5.50 -8.83
N ILE A 153 3.60 4.40 -8.62
CA ILE A 153 3.04 3.61 -9.73
C ILE A 153 1.72 4.20 -10.24
N LEU A 154 0.84 4.66 -9.35
CA LEU A 154 -0.50 5.15 -9.72
C LEU A 154 -0.53 6.66 -9.98
N GLY A 155 0.43 7.41 -9.44
CA GLY A 155 0.50 8.86 -9.54
C GLY A 155 1.55 9.41 -10.49
N SER A 156 2.36 8.56 -11.13
CA SER A 156 3.28 8.98 -12.18
C SER A 156 2.56 9.11 -13.52
N LEU A 157 2.84 10.22 -14.21
CA LEU A 157 2.45 10.45 -15.61
C LEU A 157 3.18 9.43 -16.51
#